data_AF-A0A9K3INT8-F1
#
_entry.id   AF-A0A9K3INT8-F1
#
_cell.length_a   1.000
_cell.length_b   1.000
_cell.length_c   1.000
_cell.angle_alpha   90.00
_cell.angle_beta   90.00
_cell.angle_gamma   90.00
#
_symmetry.space_group_name_H-M   'P 1'
#
loop_
_entity.id
_entity.type
_entity.pdbx_description
1 polymer ?
#
loop_
_entity_poly.entity_id
_entity_poly.type
_entity_poly.pdbx_seq_one_letter_code
_entity_poly.pdbx_strand_id
1 'polypeptide(L)'
;MIPFLSCAKSLLFWVIKHFVHADFREHFQRMKPLDRLLFLIIHGLDRSGMEWHRFPVFLGLAYLLARRHLHYHYTLLNVGKNQAGERFNPAEFPYRTANGKFNDPSNEDAGSIESFFGRNIAPLDCRKGVYNYKIL
;
A
#
# COMPACT_ATOMS: atom_id res chain seq x y z
N MET A 1 -37.06 3.06 3.40
CA MET A 1 -35.70 2.49 3.57
C MET A 1 -35.85 1.10 4.19
N ILE A 2 -35.43 0.04 3.48
CA ILE A 2 -35.74 -1.35 3.83
C ILE A 2 -34.99 -1.77 5.12
N PRO A 3 -35.65 -2.30 6.16
CA PRO A 3 -35.06 -2.59 7.48
C PRO A 3 -33.90 -3.61 7.42
N PHE A 4 -33.91 -4.53 6.45
CA PHE A 4 -32.83 -5.47 6.20
C PHE A 4 -31.50 -4.78 5.85
N LEU A 5 -31.54 -3.71 5.06
CA LEU A 5 -30.36 -2.91 4.71
C LEU A 5 -29.77 -2.19 5.93
N SER A 6 -30.59 -1.88 6.93
CA SER A 6 -30.17 -1.25 8.18
C SER A 6 -29.43 -2.25 9.08
N CYS A 7 -29.95 -3.47 9.19
CA CYS A 7 -29.34 -4.56 9.96
C CYS A 7 -28.01 -5.03 9.34
N ALA A 8 -27.95 -5.22 8.02
CA ALA A 8 -26.71 -5.59 7.35
C ALA A 8 -25.61 -4.52 7.53
N LYS A 9 -25.99 -3.23 7.50
CA LYS A 9 -25.07 -2.12 7.75
C LYS A 9 -24.58 -2.08 9.19
N SER A 10 -25.45 -2.32 10.17
CA SER A 10 -25.06 -2.31 11.59
C SER A 10 -24.12 -3.49 11.92
N LEU A 11 -24.38 -4.67 11.36
CA LEU A 11 -23.53 -5.84 11.53
C LEU A 11 -22.15 -5.63 10.88
N LEU A 12 -22.10 -5.11 9.65
CA LEU A 12 -20.86 -4.78 8.96
C LEU A 12 -20.04 -3.76 9.76
N PHE A 13 -20.69 -2.72 10.30
CA PHE A 13 -20.04 -1.70 11.12
C PHE A 13 -19.48 -2.27 12.44
N TRP A 14 -20.21 -3.18 13.08
CA TRP A 14 -19.77 -3.87 14.29
C TRP A 14 -18.55 -4.75 14.02
N VAL A 15 -18.58 -5.55 12.95
CA VAL A 15 -17.45 -6.37 12.52
C VAL A 15 -16.24 -5.49 12.25
N ILE A 16 -16.38 -4.41 11.48
CA ILE A 16 -15.25 -3.49 11.22
C ILE A 16 -14.70 -2.89 12.53
N LYS A 17 -15.56 -2.45 13.44
CA LYS A 17 -15.15 -1.81 14.70
C LYS A 17 -14.35 -2.73 15.63
N HIS A 18 -14.73 -4.01 15.70
CA HIS A 18 -14.12 -4.97 16.61
C HIS A 18 -13.04 -5.84 15.96
N PHE A 19 -13.14 -6.09 14.66
CA PHE A 19 -12.24 -6.95 13.91
C PHE A 19 -11.02 -6.21 13.37
N VAL A 20 -11.19 -4.97 12.91
CA VAL A 20 -10.06 -4.15 12.41
C VAL A 20 -9.39 -3.46 13.59
N HIS A 21 -8.06 -3.66 13.71
CA HIS A 21 -7.26 -2.98 14.73
C HIS A 21 -7.44 -1.46 14.65
N ALA A 22 -7.38 -0.79 15.81
CA ALA A 22 -7.64 0.65 15.90
C ALA A 22 -6.75 1.47 14.97
N ASP A 23 -5.48 1.11 14.88
CA ASP A 23 -4.46 1.82 14.10
C ASP A 23 -4.68 1.68 12.58
N PHE A 24 -5.35 0.62 12.13
CA PHE A 24 -5.65 0.42 10.71
C PHE A 24 -6.94 1.07 10.24
N ARG A 25 -7.79 1.60 11.15
CA ARG A 25 -9.11 2.13 10.75
C ARG A 25 -9.02 3.30 9.78
N GLU A 26 -8.08 4.21 9.99
CA GLU A 26 -7.90 5.34 9.08
C GLU A 26 -7.49 4.87 7.68
N HIS A 27 -6.51 3.98 7.60
CA HIS A 27 -6.06 3.39 6.34
C HIS A 27 -7.18 2.61 5.65
N PHE A 28 -7.91 1.79 6.41
CA PHE A 28 -9.05 1.00 5.92
C PHE A 28 -10.14 1.87 5.30
N GLN A 29 -10.44 3.02 5.90
CA GLN A 29 -11.43 3.96 5.36
C GLN A 29 -11.00 4.60 4.03
N ARG A 30 -9.69 4.75 3.77
CA ARG A 30 -9.18 5.28 2.50
C ARG A 30 -9.17 4.25 1.38
N MET A 31 -9.30 2.95 1.70
CA MET A 31 -9.26 1.88 0.71
C MET A 31 -10.52 1.81 -0.15
N LYS A 32 -10.36 1.37 -1.39
CA LYS A 32 -11.46 1.02 -2.31
C LYS A 32 -12.27 -0.17 -1.74
N PRO A 33 -13.55 -0.36 -2.12
CA PRO A 33 -14.39 -1.43 -1.57
C PRO A 33 -13.80 -2.84 -1.71
N LEU A 34 -13.22 -3.17 -2.87
CA LEU A 34 -12.57 -4.48 -3.09
C LEU A 34 -11.30 -4.63 -2.25
N ASP A 35 -10.51 -3.56 -2.11
CA ASP A 35 -9.30 -3.56 -1.29
C ASP A 35 -9.63 -3.69 0.20
N ARG A 36 -10.75 -3.12 0.66
CA ARG A 36 -11.26 -3.35 2.02
C ARG A 36 -11.61 -4.82 2.25
N LEU A 37 -12.25 -5.48 1.28
CA LEU A 37 -12.56 -6.91 1.37
C LEU A 37 -11.26 -7.73 1.45
N LEU A 38 -10.29 -7.46 0.57
CA LEU A 38 -8.97 -8.10 0.61
C LEU A 38 -8.27 -7.87 1.95
N PHE A 39 -8.30 -6.65 2.48
CA PHE A 39 -7.73 -6.30 3.77
C PHE A 39 -8.38 -7.11 4.89
N LEU A 40 -9.72 -7.24 4.92
CA LEU A 40 -10.40 -8.04 5.95
C LEU A 40 -10.00 -9.51 5.89
N ILE A 41 -9.84 -10.09 4.70
CA ILE A 41 -9.38 -11.48 4.53
C ILE A 41 -7.95 -11.63 5.08
N ILE A 42 -7.01 -10.79 4.64
CA ILE A 42 -5.60 -10.84 5.07
C ILE A 42 -5.48 -10.58 6.56
N HIS A 43 -6.09 -9.50 7.06
CA HIS A 43 -6.05 -9.14 8.48
C HIS A 43 -6.69 -10.20 9.35
N GLY A 44 -7.74 -10.86 8.85
CA GLY A 44 -8.37 -11.99 9.55
C GLY A 44 -7.45 -13.19 9.67
N LEU A 45 -6.78 -13.56 8.58
CA LEU A 45 -5.77 -14.63 8.60
C LEU A 45 -4.63 -14.29 9.56
N ASP A 46 -4.09 -13.08 9.47
CA ASP A 46 -3.02 -12.60 10.35
C ASP A 46 -3.41 -12.62 11.83
N ARG A 47 -4.62 -12.17 12.15
CA ARG A 47 -5.13 -12.10 13.53
C ARG A 47 -5.52 -13.46 14.08
N SER A 48 -5.97 -14.39 13.24
CA SER A 48 -6.39 -15.73 13.66
C SER A 48 -5.23 -16.63 14.12
N GLY A 49 -3.98 -16.21 13.94
CA GLY A 49 -2.80 -17.04 14.18
C GLY A 49 -2.61 -18.13 13.12
N MET A 50 -3.41 -18.12 12.05
CA MET A 50 -3.21 -18.98 10.90
C MET A 50 -1.95 -18.54 10.16
N GLU A 51 -0.92 -19.36 10.26
CA GLU A 51 0.34 -19.15 9.58
C GLU A 51 0.16 -19.33 8.07
N TRP A 52 -0.06 -18.22 7.34
CA TRP A 52 -0.27 -18.21 5.88
C TRP A 52 0.82 -18.96 5.11
N HIS A 53 2.04 -19.01 5.67
CA HIS A 53 3.19 -19.72 5.10
C HIS A 53 3.14 -21.25 5.30
N ARG A 54 2.20 -21.77 6.11
CA ARG A 54 1.93 -23.20 6.27
C ARG A 54 0.79 -23.70 5.38
N PHE A 55 0.13 -22.82 4.63
CA PHE A 55 -0.93 -23.24 3.71
C PHE A 55 -0.38 -23.98 2.50
N PRO A 56 -1.22 -24.79 1.81
CA PRO A 56 -0.93 -25.24 0.45
C PRO A 56 -0.44 -24.08 -0.42
N VAL A 57 0.55 -24.36 -1.26
CA VAL A 57 1.31 -23.34 -2.00
C VAL A 57 0.42 -22.33 -2.71
N PHE A 58 -0.64 -22.78 -3.40
CA PHE A 58 -1.54 -21.90 -4.13
C PHE A 58 -2.30 -20.91 -3.22
N LEU A 59 -2.67 -21.31 -1.99
CA LEU A 59 -3.29 -20.42 -1.01
C LEU A 59 -2.28 -19.43 -0.44
N GLY A 60 -1.04 -19.88 -0.19
CA GLY A 60 0.05 -18.99 0.22
C GLY A 60 0.35 -17.93 -0.85
N LEU A 61 0.37 -18.33 -2.14
CA LEU A 61 0.54 -17.41 -3.25
C LEU A 61 -0.63 -16.42 -3.37
N ALA A 62 -1.87 -16.89 -3.24
CA ALA A 62 -3.04 -16.01 -3.25
C ALA A 62 -2.98 -14.95 -2.15
N TYR A 63 -2.59 -15.36 -0.93
CA TYR A 63 -2.36 -14.46 0.19
C TYR A 63 -1.26 -13.43 -0.12
N LEU A 64 -0.11 -13.88 -0.62
CA LEU A 64 1.02 -12.99 -0.95
C LEU A 64 0.68 -12.00 -2.06
N LEU A 65 -0.05 -12.44 -3.09
CA LEU A 65 -0.52 -11.56 -4.16
C LEU A 65 -1.46 -10.48 -3.63
N ALA A 66 -2.43 -10.86 -2.80
CA ALA A 66 -3.36 -9.92 -2.20
C ALA A 66 -2.64 -8.92 -1.27
N ARG A 67 -1.71 -9.38 -0.43
CA ARG A 67 -0.91 -8.53 0.45
C ARG A 67 -0.02 -7.58 -0.36
N ARG A 68 0.63 -8.07 -1.42
CA ARG A 68 1.44 -7.25 -2.32
C ARG A 68 0.61 -6.19 -3.04
N HIS A 69 -0.59 -6.52 -3.49
CA HIS A 69 -1.54 -5.58 -4.11
C HIS A 69 -1.88 -4.43 -3.16
N LEU A 70 -2.21 -4.73 -1.90
CA LEU A 70 -2.46 -3.68 -0.91
C LEU A 70 -1.22 -2.82 -0.64
N HIS A 71 -0.04 -3.41 -0.51
CA HIS A 71 1.20 -2.63 -0.34
C HIS A 71 1.50 -1.72 -1.52
N TYR A 72 1.31 -2.21 -2.75
CA TYR A 72 1.53 -1.41 -3.95
C TYR A 72 0.63 -0.17 -3.99
N HIS A 73 -0.65 -0.32 -3.60
CA HIS A 73 -1.61 0.79 -3.69
C HIS A 73 -1.60 1.75 -2.50
N TYR A 74 -1.24 1.29 -1.30
CA TYR A 74 -1.39 2.07 -0.07
C TYR A 74 -0.08 2.33 0.67
N THR A 75 1.04 1.80 0.19
CA THR A 75 2.37 1.89 0.83
C THR A 75 3.44 2.39 -0.14
N LEU A 76 3.10 3.01 -1.27
CA LEU A 76 4.05 3.69 -2.15
C LEU A 76 3.80 5.20 -2.11
N LEU A 77 4.71 5.93 -1.49
CA LEU A 77 4.65 7.39 -1.34
C LEU A 77 5.75 8.03 -2.19
N ASN A 78 5.34 8.80 -3.19
CA ASN A 78 6.26 9.61 -3.98
C ASN A 78 6.79 10.77 -3.15
N VAL A 79 8.06 11.10 -3.36
CA VAL A 79 8.77 12.20 -2.69
C VAL A 79 9.32 13.15 -3.76
N GLY A 80 9.21 14.45 -3.52
CA GLY A 80 9.58 15.47 -4.50
C GLY A 80 8.42 15.89 -5.39
N LYS A 81 8.71 16.67 -6.43
CA LYS A 81 7.69 17.10 -7.39
C LYS A 81 7.38 15.94 -8.34
N ASN A 82 6.12 15.56 -8.44
CA ASN A 82 5.63 14.70 -9.52
C ASN A 82 5.56 15.54 -10.81
N GLN A 83 6.71 15.84 -11.40
CA GLN A 83 6.75 16.39 -12.76
C GLN A 83 6.75 15.19 -13.70
N ALA A 84 5.75 15.09 -14.56
CA ALA A 84 5.90 14.27 -15.75
C ALA A 84 7.15 14.78 -16.47
N GLY A 85 8.13 13.90 -16.67
CA GLY A 85 9.36 14.27 -17.37
C GLY A 85 9.05 14.70 -18.80
N GLU A 86 10.01 15.31 -19.47
CA GLU A 86 9.89 15.50 -20.91
C GLU A 86 9.70 14.14 -21.58
N ARG A 87 8.77 14.06 -22.53
CA ARG A 87 8.54 12.82 -23.28
C ARG A 87 9.75 12.59 -24.17
N PHE A 88 10.38 11.43 -24.03
CA PHE A 88 11.45 10.99 -24.91
C PHE A 88 11.05 9.68 -25.60
N ASN A 89 11.75 9.34 -26.67
CA ASN A 89 11.57 8.06 -27.36
C ASN A 89 12.50 7.00 -26.74
N PRO A 90 11.98 5.93 -26.11
CA PRO A 90 12.82 4.90 -25.50
C PRO A 90 13.72 4.17 -26.50
N ALA A 91 13.35 4.17 -27.78
CA ALA A 91 14.17 3.55 -28.83
C ALA A 91 15.52 4.27 -29.07
N GLU A 92 15.65 5.53 -28.62
CA GLU A 92 16.91 6.28 -28.68
C GLU A 92 17.89 5.86 -27.57
N PHE A 93 17.38 5.22 -26.52
CA PHE A 93 18.17 4.75 -25.37
C PHE A 93 17.98 3.24 -25.13
N PRO A 94 18.34 2.35 -26.09
CA PRO A 94 18.18 0.90 -25.96
C PRO A 94 19.26 0.26 -25.06
N TYR A 95 19.76 1.01 -24.06
CA TYR A 95 20.82 0.62 -23.15
C TYR A 95 20.65 1.34 -21.80
N ARG A 96 21.33 0.85 -20.77
CA ARG A 96 21.37 1.52 -19.46
C ARG A 96 22.36 2.68 -19.51
N THR A 97 21.88 3.90 -19.31
CA THR A 97 22.71 5.10 -19.29
C THR A 97 23.58 5.15 -18.02
N ALA A 98 24.74 5.81 -18.09
CA ALA A 98 25.68 5.89 -16.98
C ALA A 98 25.11 6.61 -15.75
N ASN A 99 24.16 7.53 -15.95
CA ASN A 99 23.47 8.29 -14.90
C ASN A 99 22.11 7.71 -14.54
N GLY A 100 21.67 6.61 -15.16
CA GLY A 100 20.39 5.95 -14.90
C GLY A 100 19.15 6.68 -15.45
N LYS A 101 19.32 7.73 -16.25
CA LYS A 101 18.21 8.43 -16.93
C LYS A 101 17.63 7.63 -18.09
N PHE A 102 16.47 8.06 -18.57
CA PHE A 102 15.76 7.57 -19.76
C PHE A 102 15.29 6.12 -19.67
N ASN A 103 15.00 5.64 -18.46
CA ASN A 103 14.49 4.28 -18.23
C ASN A 103 12.95 4.23 -18.26
N ASP A 104 12.29 5.10 -17.49
CA ASP A 104 10.82 5.23 -17.54
C ASP A 104 10.41 6.16 -18.70
N PRO A 105 9.68 5.69 -19.71
CA PRO A 105 9.27 6.51 -20.86
C PRO A 105 8.44 7.75 -20.51
N SER A 106 7.84 7.77 -19.31
CA SER A 106 7.03 8.87 -18.80
C SER A 106 7.77 9.81 -17.86
N ASN A 107 9.00 9.46 -17.47
CA ASN A 107 9.83 10.23 -16.57
C ASN A 107 11.32 9.93 -16.80
N GLU A 108 12.01 10.82 -17.53
CA GLU A 108 13.44 10.66 -17.85
C GLU A 108 14.35 10.55 -16.61
N ASP A 109 13.96 11.11 -15.47
CA ASP A 109 14.76 11.16 -14.25
C ASP A 109 14.45 10.01 -13.28
N ALA A 110 13.41 9.21 -13.53
CA ALA A 110 13.01 8.15 -12.62
C ALA A 110 14.11 7.08 -12.47
N GLY A 111 14.65 6.95 -11.26
CA GLY A 111 15.72 6.01 -10.94
C GLY A 111 17.12 6.46 -11.34
N SER A 112 17.28 7.71 -11.77
CA SER A 112 18.58 8.31 -12.07
C SER A 112 19.36 8.71 -10.80
N ILE A 113 20.65 8.98 -10.96
CA ILE A 113 21.47 9.55 -9.89
C ILE A 113 20.89 10.90 -9.44
N GLU A 114 21.05 11.22 -8.14
CA GLU A 114 20.51 12.43 -7.50
C GLU A 114 18.96 12.52 -7.44
N SER A 115 18.24 11.47 -7.83
CA SER A 115 16.79 11.39 -7.62
C SER A 115 16.42 11.19 -6.14
N PHE A 116 15.22 11.66 -5.75
CA PHE A 116 14.73 11.48 -4.38
C PHE A 116 14.44 10.01 -4.06
N PHE A 117 14.82 9.56 -2.87
CA PHE A 117 14.31 8.30 -2.32
C PHE A 117 12.83 8.43 -1.96
N GLY A 118 12.00 7.53 -2.50
CA GLY A 118 10.60 7.38 -2.11
C GLY A 118 10.42 6.95 -0.64
N ARG A 119 9.17 6.76 -0.23
CA ARG A 119 8.83 6.24 1.12
C ARG A 119 7.75 5.18 1.05
N ASN A 120 7.79 4.27 2.01
CA ASN A 120 6.74 3.28 2.19
C ASN A 120 5.75 3.66 3.30
N ILE A 121 6.24 4.35 4.32
CA ILE A 121 5.48 4.77 5.49
C ILE A 121 5.58 6.29 5.58
N ALA A 122 4.54 6.94 6.10
CA ALA A 122 4.54 8.38 6.34
C ALA A 122 5.73 8.75 7.25
N PRO A 123 6.47 9.83 6.94
CA PRO A 123 7.62 10.22 7.74
C PRO A 123 7.18 10.67 9.14
N LEU A 124 7.90 10.22 10.16
CA LEU A 124 7.75 10.68 11.53
C LEU A 124 8.87 11.67 11.86
N ASP A 125 8.54 12.86 12.36
CA ASP A 125 9.55 13.85 12.77
C ASP A 125 10.14 13.49 14.13
N CYS A 126 11.33 12.89 14.12
CA CYS A 126 12.05 12.47 15.32
C CYS A 126 13.05 13.50 15.85
N ARG A 127 13.14 14.72 15.27
CA ARG A 127 14.17 15.71 15.63
C ARG A 127 14.09 16.22 17.07
N LYS A 128 12.91 16.16 17.70
CA LYS A 128 12.67 16.57 19.09
C LYS A 128 12.67 15.41 20.10
N GLY A 129 13.13 14.21 19.68
CA GLY A 129 13.07 12.98 20.47
C GLY A 129 11.74 12.25 20.31
N VAL A 130 11.79 10.91 20.39
CA VAL A 130 10.64 10.01 20.25
C VAL A 130 9.90 9.90 21.58
N TYR A 131 9.51 11.03 22.16
CA TYR A 131 8.72 11.06 23.39
C TYR A 131 7.26 11.34 22.97
N ASN A 132 6.45 10.28 22.82
CA ASN A 132 4.99 10.27 22.57
C ASN A 132 4.46 9.88 21.18
N TYR A 133 5.23 9.19 20.34
CA TYR A 133 4.64 8.57 19.15
C TYR A 133 4.52 7.06 19.34
N LYS A 134 3.28 6.56 19.50
CA LYS A 134 2.99 5.15 19.25
C LYS A 134 3.31 4.90 17.78
N ILE A 135 4.38 4.14 17.55
CA ILE A 135 4.71 3.65 16.22
C ILE A 135 3.57 2.73 15.79
N LEU A 136 2.93 3.11 14.68
CA LEU A 136 1.78 2.47 14.04
C LEU A 136 2.08 1.03 13.61
#